data_AF-K9PT66-F1
#
_entry.id   AF-K9PT66-F1
#
_cell.length_a   1.000
_cell.length_b   1.000
_cell.length_c   1.000
_cell.angle_alpha   90.00
_cell.angle_beta   90.00
_cell.angle_gamma   90.00
#
_symmetry.space_group_name_H-M   'P 1'
#
loop_
_entity.id
_entity.type
_entity.pdbx_description
1 polymer ?
#
loop_
_entity_poly.entity_id
_entity_poly.type
_entity_poly.pdbx_seq_one_letter_code
_entity_poly.pdbx_strand_id
1 'polypeptide(L)' 'MAEVVEFLASLPTAEAIIALRPSESLQAQINTLVEKNRAVGLTAAEEQQWQGYQYLEHIVRMAEARAFLKIKEADAE' A
#
# COMPACT_ATOMS: atom_id res chain seq x y z
N MET A 1 -8.27 1.93 0.59
CA MET A 1 -8.38 0.76 1.50
C MET A 1 -9.09 -0.39 0.82
N ALA A 2 -10.36 -0.23 0.42
CA ALA A 2 -11.13 -1.27 -0.27
C ALA A 2 -10.43 -1.82 -1.52
N GLU A 3 -9.88 -0.96 -2.38
CA GLU A 3 -9.19 -1.37 -3.62
C GLU A 3 -8.02 -2.33 -3.39
N VAL A 4 -7.21 -2.13 -2.34
CA VAL A 4 -6.09 -3.02 -2.02
C VAL A 4 -6.59 -4.36 -1.49
N VAL A 5 -7.67 -4.35 -0.70
CA VAL A 5 -8.30 -5.58 -0.20
C VAL A 5 -8.92 -6.38 -1.35
N GLU A 6 -9.62 -5.71 -2.27
CA GLU A 6 -10.18 -6.33 -3.48
C GLU A 6 -9.08 -6.91 -4.38
N PHE A 7 -7.98 -6.18 -4.56
CA PHE A 7 -6.82 -6.67 -5.29
C PHE A 7 -6.25 -7.95 -4.64
N LEU A 8 -6.00 -7.95 -3.34
CA LEU A 8 -5.48 -9.12 -2.64
C LEU A 8 -6.48 -10.31 -2.65
N ALA A 9 -7.78 -10.04 -2.57
CA ALA A 9 -8.83 -11.05 -2.66
C ALA A 9 -8.93 -11.70 -4.04
N SER A 10 -8.43 -11.04 -5.09
CA SER A 10 -8.36 -11.62 -6.45
C SER A 10 -7.30 -12.72 -6.60
N LEU A 11 -6.54 -13.04 -5.54
CA LEU A 11 -5.42 -13.98 -5.53
C LEU A 11 -4.38 -13.68 -6.63
N PRO A 12 -3.78 -12.47 -6.60
CA PRO A 12 -2.84 -12.03 -7.62
C PRO A 12 -1.56 -12.88 -7.63
N THR A 13 -0.87 -12.89 -8.78
CA THR A 13 0.45 -13.54 -8.89
C THR A 13 1.52 -12.77 -8.09
N ALA A 14 2.67 -13.40 -7.86
CA ALA A 14 3.78 -12.75 -7.16
C ALA A 14 4.25 -11.48 -7.90
N GLU A 15 4.33 -11.54 -9.22
CA GLU A 15 4.69 -10.42 -10.09
C GLU A 15 3.66 -9.29 -9.98
N ALA A 16 2.36 -9.63 -9.97
CA ALA A 16 1.30 -8.65 -9.81
C ALA A 16 1.36 -7.97 -8.42
N ILE A 17 1.68 -8.71 -7.36
CA ILE A 17 1.88 -8.16 -6.01
C ILE A 17 3.06 -7.17 -6.00
N ILE A 18 4.19 -7.51 -6.64
CA ILE A 18 5.37 -6.63 -6.73
C ILE A 18 5.08 -5.35 -7.54
N ALA A 19 4.21 -5.47 -8.54
CA ALA A 19 3.77 -4.36 -9.38
C ALA A 19 2.67 -3.51 -8.73
N LEU A 20 2.15 -3.89 -7.56
CA LEU A 20 1.07 -3.18 -6.89
C LEU A 20 1.50 -1.73 -6.58
N ARG A 21 0.66 -0.78 -6.96
CA ARG A 21 0.86 0.65 -6.67
C ARG A 21 -0.45 1.26 -6.16
N PRO A 22 -0.39 2.34 -5.37
CA PRO A 22 -1.58 3.11 -5.04
C PRO A 22 -2.30 3.56 -6.32
N SER A 23 -3.63 3.52 -6.31
CA SER A 23 -4.42 4.18 -7.36
C SER A 23 -4.20 5.70 -7.32
N GLU A 24 -4.46 6.37 -8.43
CA GLU A 24 -4.29 7.83 -8.53
C GLU A 24 -5.12 8.58 -7.48
N SER A 25 -6.32 8.09 -7.19
CA SER A 25 -7.22 8.65 -6.17
C SER A 25 -6.64 8.51 -4.76
N LEU A 26 -6.04 7.36 -4.44
CA LEU A 26 -5.38 7.13 -3.16
C LEU A 26 -4.10 7.96 -3.04
N GLN A 27 -3.30 8.03 -4.10
CA GLN A 27 -2.10 8.85 -4.14
C GLN A 27 -2.42 10.34 -3.94
N ALA A 28 -3.48 10.86 -4.56
CA ALA A 28 -3.92 12.23 -4.38
C ALA A 28 -4.36 12.52 -2.92
N GLN A 29 -5.06 11.58 -2.27
CA GLN A 29 -5.45 11.70 -0.87
C GLN A 29 -4.22 11.71 0.05
N ILE A 30 -3.25 10.82 -0.17
CA ILE A 30 -1.98 10.77 0.57
C ILE A 30 -1.23 12.10 0.41
N ASN A 31 -1.09 12.59 -0.83
CA ASN A 31 -0.41 13.86 -1.10
C ASN A 31 -1.09 15.03 -0.38
N THR A 32 -2.42 15.07 -0.39
CA THR A 32 -3.20 16.10 0.31
C THR A 32 -2.92 16.10 1.81
N LEU A 33 -2.89 14.92 2.45
CA LEU A 33 -2.57 14.81 3.87
C LEU A 33 -1.12 15.24 4.17
N VAL A 34 -0.16 14.85 3.33
CA VAL A 34 1.25 15.23 3.49
C VAL A 34 1.43 16.74 3.40
N GLU A 35 0.84 17.38 2.38
CA GLU A 35 0.93 18.82 2.20
C GLU A 35 0.24 19.58 3.34
N LYS A 36 -0.94 19.11 3.78
CA LYS A 36 -1.63 19.70 4.93
C LYS A 36 -0.80 19.58 6.21
N ASN A 37 -0.22 18.40 6.47
CA ASN A 37 0.58 18.17 7.66
C ASN A 37 1.81 19.10 7.72
N ARG A 38 2.45 19.34 6.57
CA ARG A 38 3.57 20.29 6.45
C ARG A 38 3.17 21.75 6.71
N ALA A 39 1.96 22.14 6.30
CA ALA A 39 1.50 23.52 6.41
C ALA A 39 0.92 23.88 7.78
N VAL A 40 0.00 23.05 8.27
CA VAL A 40 -0.86 23.38 9.43
C VAL A 40 -1.05 22.22 10.41
N GLY A 41 -0.52 21.04 10.09
CA GLY A 41 -0.75 19.81 10.85
C GLY A 41 -2.06 19.09 10.47
N LEU A 42 -2.20 17.86 10.97
CA LEU A 42 -3.41 17.04 10.79
C LEU A 42 -4.38 17.19 11.96
N THR A 43 -5.67 17.10 11.65
CA THR A 43 -6.71 16.91 12.67
C THR A 43 -6.67 15.48 13.20
N ALA A 44 -7.30 15.22 14.36
CA ALA A 44 -7.34 13.87 14.92
C ALA A 44 -7.94 12.82 13.97
N ALA A 45 -8.96 13.19 13.18
CA ALA A 45 -9.56 12.30 12.19
C ALA A 45 -8.61 12.00 11.02
N GLU A 46 -7.87 13.00 10.57
CA GLU A 46 -6.87 12.84 9.50
C GLU A 46 -5.65 12.05 9.97
N GLU A 47 -5.24 12.22 11.23
CA GLU A 47 -4.19 11.41 11.84
C GLU A 47 -4.61 9.94 11.90
N GLN A 48 -5.86 9.65 12.29
CA GLN A 48 -6.39 8.29 12.26
C GLN A 48 -6.42 7.71 10.83
N GLN A 49 -6.81 8.52 9.85
CA GLN A 49 -6.75 8.12 8.43
C GLN A 49 -5.31 7.84 7.98
N TRP A 50 -4.37 8.69 8.37
CA TRP A 50 -2.94 8.56 8.07
C TRP A 50 -2.36 7.28 8.65
N GLN A 51 -2.65 6.98 9.92
CA GLN A 51 -2.26 5.72 10.57
C GLN A 51 -2.80 4.50 9.82
N GLY A 52 -4.03 4.59 9.31
CA GLY A 52 -4.59 3.58 8.42
C GLY A 52 -3.73 3.36 7.18
N TYR A 53 -3.38 4.42 6.45
CA TYR A 53 -2.53 4.32 5.26
C TYR A 53 -1.14 3.76 5.57
N GLN A 54 -0.53 4.15 6.70
CA GLN A 54 0.76 3.59 7.14
C GLN A 54 0.66 2.09 7.41
N TYR A 55 -0.41 1.64 8.07
CA TYR A 55 -0.63 0.22 8.33
C TYR A 55 -0.83 -0.58 7.03
N LEU A 56 -1.60 -0.03 6.08
CA LEU A 56 -1.79 -0.64 4.76
C LEU A 56 -0.46 -0.76 3.99
N GLU A 57 0.34 0.29 4.00
CA GLU A 57 1.65 0.33 3.35
C GLU A 57 2.58 -0.76 3.92
N HIS A 58 2.57 -0.95 5.25
CA HIS A 58 3.34 -2.01 5.88
C HIS A 58 2.92 -3.41 5.41
N ILE A 59 1.61 -3.65 5.29
CA ILE A 59 1.09 -4.93 4.76
C ILE A 59 1.55 -5.14 3.31
N VAL A 60 1.42 -4.12 2.47
CA VAL A 60 1.84 -4.21 1.05
C VAL A 60 3.34 -4.49 0.96
N ARG A 61 4.18 -3.78 1.72
CA ARG A 61 5.64 -4.02 1.75
C ARG A 61 5.98 -5.45 2.16
N MET A 62 5.29 -6.01 3.15
CA MET A 62 5.47 -7.42 3.55
C MET A 62 5.04 -8.40 2.45
N ALA A 63 3.93 -8.10 1.75
CA ALA A 63 3.44 -8.93 0.66
C ALA A 63 4.43 -8.93 -0.52
N GLU A 64 4.95 -7.76 -0.91
CA GLU A 64 5.99 -7.62 -1.93
C GLU A 64 7.25 -8.43 -1.57
N ALA A 65 7.73 -8.31 -0.33
CA ALA A 65 8.91 -9.05 0.12
C ALA A 65 8.71 -10.58 0.01
N ARG A 66 7.54 -11.09 0.39
CA ARG A 66 7.20 -12.51 0.25
C ARG A 66 7.06 -12.94 -1.22
N ALA A 67 6.50 -12.07 -2.06
CA ALA A 67 6.39 -12.33 -3.49
C ALA A 67 7.76 -12.44 -4.16
N PHE A 68 8.71 -11.56 -3.82
CA PHE A 68 10.08 -11.66 -4.30
C PHE A 68 10.76 -12.97 -3.90
N LEU A 69 10.57 -13.42 -2.65
CA LEU A 69 11.10 -14.72 -2.20
C LEU A 69 10.53 -15.87 -3.03
N LYS A 70 9.22 -15.85 -3.29
CA LYS A 70 8.54 -16.88 -4.07
C LYS A 70 9.04 -16.97 -5.51
N ILE A 71 9.30 -15.83 -6.17
CA ILE A 71 9.88 -15.80 -7.51
C ILE A 71 11.29 -16.40 -7.48
N LYS A 72 12.11 -16.00 -6.50
CA LYS A 72 13.47 -16.52 -6.35
C LYS A 72 13.51 -18.04 -6.12
N GLU A 73 12.55 -18.58 -5.36
CA GLU A 73 12.42 -20.02 -5.14
C GLU A 73 12.03 -20.75 -6.44
N ALA A 74 11.10 -20.20 -7.22
CA ALA A 74 10.69 -20.77 -8.51
C ALA A 74 11.79 -20.73 -9.57
N ASP A 75 12.65 -19.71 -9.57
CA ASP A 75 13.80 -19.61 -10.49
C ASP A 75 14.96 -20.56 -10.13
N ALA A 76 14.94 -21.15 -8.93
CA ALA A 76 15.98 -22.05 -8.44
C ALA A 76 15.68 -23.54 -8.70
N GLU A 77 14.47 -23.87 -9.15
CA GLU A 77 14.04 -25.21 -9.61
C GLU A 77 14.20 -25.39 -11.13
#